data_AF-M0ALI5-F1
#
_entry.id   AF-M0ALI5-F1
#
_cell.length_a   1.000
_cell.length_b   1.000
_cell.length_c   1.000
_cell.angle_alpha   90.00
_cell.angle_beta   90.00
_cell.angle_gamma   90.00
#
_symmetry.space_group_name_H-M   'P 1'
#
loop_
_entity.id
_entity.type
_entity.pdbx_description
1 polymer ?
#
loop_
_entity_poly.entity_id
_entity_poly.type
_entity_poly.pdbx_seq_one_letter_code
_entity_poly.pdbx_strand_id
1 'polypeptide(L)' 'MYKELKAADLLKSDVTLVFHAGKAYYEELLPLLEDHDVTVQIPVDGLLIGERLKWYNRQI' A
#
# COMPACT_ATOMS: atom_id res chain seq x y z
N MET A 1 3.53 7.67 9.19
CA MET A 1 3.06 6.39 8.63
C MET A 1 3.96 5.19 8.96
N TYR A 2 5.22 5.09 8.50
CA TYR A 2 6.07 3.91 8.84
C TYR A 2 6.21 3.64 10.35
N LYS A 3 6.44 4.70 11.15
CA LYS A 3 6.49 4.59 12.62
C LYS A 3 5.18 4.08 13.22
N GLU A 4 4.04 4.41 12.61
CA GLU A 4 2.72 3.97 13.08
C GLU A 4 2.46 2.51 12.72
N LEU A 5 2.85 2.07 11.52
CA LEU A 5 2.80 0.66 11.12
C LEU A 5 3.66 -0.22 12.02
N LYS A 6 4.87 0.27 12.35
CA LYS A 6 5.77 -0.41 13.29
C LYS A 6 5.22 -0.42 14.72
N ALA A 7 4.64 0.68 15.18
CA ALA A 7 4.04 0.76 16.52
C ALA A 7 2.76 -0.08 16.64
N ALA A 8 2.02 -0.24 15.54
CA ALA A 8 0.83 -1.08 15.47
C ALA A 8 1.16 -2.57 15.26
N ASP A 9 2.45 -2.93 15.17
CA ASP A 9 2.92 -4.31 15.00
C ASP A 9 2.36 -4.98 13.73
N LEU A 10 2.09 -4.17 12.70
CA LEU A 10 1.49 -4.56 11.41
C LEU A 10 2.55 -4.95 10.36
N LEU A 11 3.84 -4.96 10.73
CA LEU A 11 4.94 -5.33 9.84
C LEU A 11 5.29 -6.82 9.98
N LYS A 12 4.30 -7.69 9.73
CA LYS A 12 4.42 -9.15 9.86
C LYS A 12 4.03 -9.85 8.56
N SER A 13 4.52 -11.07 8.39
CA SER A 13 4.34 -11.93 7.21
C SER A 13 2.88 -12.21 6.82
N ASP A 14 1.96 -12.08 7.77
CA ASP A 14 0.53 -12.28 7.54
C ASP A 14 -0.22 -10.97 7.19
N VAL A 15 0.48 -9.84 7.10
CA VAL A 15 -0.15 -8.54 6.84
C VAL A 15 0.07 -8.10 5.40
N THR A 16 -1.04 -7.81 4.72
CA THR A 16 -1.04 -7.17 3.41
C THR A 16 -1.26 -5.68 3.57
N LEU A 17 -0.25 -4.88 3.20
CA LEU A 17 -0.32 -3.43 3.16
C LEU A 17 -0.81 -2.99 1.78
N VAL A 18 -2.01 -2.43 1.73
CA VAL A 18 -2.60 -1.89 0.50
C VAL A 18 -2.42 -0.37 0.48
N PHE A 19 -1.61 0.12 -0.46
CA PHE A 19 -1.39 1.56 -0.63
C PHE A 19 -2.29 2.12 -1.72
N HIS A 20 -3.03 3.17 -1.37
CA HIS A 20 -3.84 3.96 -2.30
C HIS A 20 -3.26 5.35 -2.59
N ALA A 21 -1.95 5.51 -2.35
CA ALA A 21 -1.24 6.77 -2.48
C ALA A 21 -0.55 6.89 -3.84
N GLY A 22 -0.19 8.13 -4.21
CA GLY A 22 0.55 8.41 -5.43
C GLY A 22 1.96 7.81 -5.42
N LYS A 23 2.54 7.65 -6.61
CA LYS A 23 3.83 6.98 -6.82
C LYS A 23 4.98 7.47 -5.93
N ALA A 24 5.13 8.79 -5.83
CA ALA A 24 6.15 9.39 -4.97
C ALA A 24 6.06 8.95 -3.50
N TYR A 25 4.87 8.58 -3.02
CA TYR A 25 4.67 8.18 -1.63
C TYR A 25 5.12 6.74 -1.36
N TYR A 26 4.72 5.79 -2.20
CA TYR A 26 5.10 4.40 -1.98
C TYR A 26 6.56 4.14 -2.38
N GLU A 27 7.16 4.92 -3.30
CA GLU A 27 8.59 4.80 -3.63
C GLU A 27 9.51 5.13 -2.45
N GLU A 28 9.11 6.03 -1.54
CA GLU A 28 9.86 6.29 -0.31
C GLU A 28 9.62 5.23 0.78
N LEU A 29 8.47 4.56 0.74
CA LEU A 29 8.07 3.56 1.73
C LEU A 29 8.54 2.15 1.40
N LEU A 30 8.58 1.77 0.12
CA LEU A 30 9.02 0.46 -0.34
C LEU A 30 10.40 0.06 0.24
N PRO A 31 11.45 0.90 0.20
CA PRO A 31 12.75 0.57 0.76
C PRO A 31 12.71 0.34 2.28
N LEU A 32 11.78 0.97 2.99
CA LEU A 32 11.60 0.79 4.44
C LEU A 32 10.85 -0.50 4.77
N LEU A 33 10.13 -1.07 3.80
CA LEU A 33 9.34 -2.28 3.93
C LEU A 33 10.07 -3.52 3.39
N GLU A 34 11.10 -3.36 2.55
CA GLU A 34 11.93 -4.47 2.06
C GLU A 34 12.62 -5.27 3.18
N ASP A 35 12.90 -4.63 4.32
CA ASP A 35 13.50 -5.29 5.50
C ASP A 35 12.44 -6.03 6.35
N HIS A 36 11.16 -5.96 5.97
CA HIS A 36 10.06 -6.62 6.66
C HIS A 36 9.38 -7.62 5.74
N ASP A 37 9.00 -8.76 6.30
CA ASP A 37 8.24 -9.76 5.57
C ASP A 37 6.77 -9.27 5.50
N VAL A 38 6.44 -8.39 4.56
CA VAL A 38 5.09 -7.86 4.36
C VAL A 38 4.73 -7.87 2.89
N THR A 39 3.46 -8.17 2.59
CA THR A 39 2.98 -8.10 1.21
C THR A 39 2.48 -6.70 0.90
N VAL A 40 3.10 -6.03 -0.07
CA VAL A 40 2.69 -4.69 -0.51
C VAL A 40 1.84 -4.80 -1.78
N GLN A 41 0.65 -4.21 -1.77
CA GLN A 41 -0.22 -4.11 -2.94
C GLN A 41 -0.57 -2.65 -3.24
N ILE A 42 -0.55 -2.28 -4.52
CA ILE A 42 -0.87 -0.93 -4.97
C ILE A 42 -1.90 -1.04 -6.10
N PRO A 43 -3.16 -1.36 -5.78
CA PRO A 43 -4.17 -1.76 -6.76
C PRO A 43 -4.62 -0.64 -7.69
N VAL A 44 -4.30 0.61 -7.33
CA VAL A 44 -4.65 1.81 -8.11
C VAL A 44 -3.45 2.39 -8.86
N ASP A 45 -2.29 1.74 -8.79
CA ASP A 45 -1.10 2.17 -9.53
C ASP A 45 -1.31 2.00 -11.03
N GLY A 46 -0.88 2.99 -11.81
CA GLY A 46 -1.04 3.00 -13.26
C GLY A 46 -2.47 3.14 -13.78
N LEU A 47 -3.50 3.03 -12.93
CA LEU A 47 -4.89 3.20 -13.33
C LEU A 47 -5.22 4.66 -13.65
N LEU A 48 -5.94 4.89 -14.75
CA LEU A 48 -6.52 6.19 -15.06
C LEU A 48 -7.61 6.57 -14.03
N ILE A 49 -7.94 7.86 -13.92
CA ILE A 49 -8.92 8.36 -12.94
C ILE A 49 -10.26 7.58 -12.99
N GLY A 50 -10.75 7.25 -14.19
CA GLY A 50 -11.98 6.48 -14.38
C GLY A 50 -11.86 5.01 -13.98
N GLU A 51 -10.68 4.40 -14.14
CA GLU A 51 -10.42 3.02 -13.74
C GLU A 51 -10.27 2.91 -12.22
N ARG A 52 -9.64 3.90 -11.58
CA ARG A 52 -9.57 4.00 -10.12
C ARG A 52 -10.97 4.09 -9.51
N LEU A 53 -11.85 4.93 -10.06
CA LEU A 53 -13.24 5.03 -9.62
C LEU A 53 -14.00 3.70 -9.78
N LYS A 54 -13.82 3.01 -10.91
CA LYS A 54 -14.39 1.66 -11.13
C LYS A 54 -13.83 0.61 -10.17
N TRP A 55 -12.56 0.74 -9.76
CA TRP A 55 -11.96 -0.15 -8.77
C TRP A 55 -12.61 0.06 -7.40
N TYR A 56 -12.71 1.30 -6.93
CA TYR A 56 -13.38 1.62 -5.66
C TYR A 56 -14.84 1.14 -5.64
N ASN A 57 -15.59 1.35 -6.71
CA ASN A 57 -16.98 0.87 -6.80
C ASN A 57 -17.14 -0.66 -6.76
N ARG A 58 -16.08 -1.43 -7.07
CA ARG A 58 -16.10 -2.91 -6.99
C ARG A 58 -15.76 -3.43 -5.60
N GLN A 59 -15.27 -2.59 -4.70
CA GLN A 59 -14.96 -2.95 -3.30
C GLN A 59 -16.13 -2.67 -2.35
N ILE A 60 -17.25 -2.18 -2.86
CA ILE A 60 -18.49 -1.86 -2.13
C ILE A 60 -19.56 -2.92 -2.44
#